data_AF-A0A4R5VLH0-F1
#
_entry.id   AF-A0A4R5VLH0-F1
#
_cell.length_a   1.000
_cell.length_b   1.000
_cell.length_c   1.000
_cell.angle_alpha   90.00
_cell.angle_beta   90.00
_cell.angle_gamma   90.00
#
_symmetry.space_group_name_H-M   'P 1'
#
loop_
_entity.id
_entity.type
_entity.pdbx_description
1 polymer ?
#
loop_
_entity_poly.entity_id
_entity_poly.type
_entity_poly.pdbx_seq_one_letter_code
_entity_poly.pdbx_strand_id
1 'polypeptide(L)'
;MPLNTYDALPGILRSNGYDTAAFHPYKGGFWNRNTVYNHFGFNHFYTEKDFTGEVVGWAVNDKDFFLQSLEKMKELKKPFQATMIALTNHHPYVIPEKYKKLNTAGYNEKMFQNYLNGVHFVDEAVGTFVDQLKKEGLWETSVIVFYGDHDNALMTENGDMMKFLKVKKSGL
;
A
#
# COMPACT_ATOMS: atom_id res chain seq x y z
N MET A 1 11.88 -6.90 19.77
CA MET A 1 10.69 -6.91 20.66
C MET A 1 9.98 -5.57 20.50
N PRO A 2 8.65 -5.49 20.66
CA PRO A 2 7.89 -4.30 20.29
C PRO A 2 8.09 -3.08 21.19
N LEU A 3 8.75 -3.26 22.34
CA LEU A 3 9.00 -2.21 23.34
C LEU A 3 10.44 -1.69 23.32
N ASN A 4 11.21 -1.99 22.27
CA ASN A 4 12.56 -1.44 22.12
C ASN A 4 12.51 0.08 21.93
N THR A 5 13.64 0.72 22.21
CA THR A 5 13.89 2.11 21.78
C THR A 5 14.41 2.09 20.35
N TYR A 6 13.91 3.02 19.52
CA TYR A 6 14.26 3.11 18.11
C TYR A 6 14.57 4.56 17.74
N ASP A 7 15.62 4.75 16.95
CA ASP A 7 15.84 5.98 16.18
C ASP A 7 15.18 5.81 14.80
N ALA A 8 13.86 5.67 14.80
CA ALA A 8 13.09 5.47 13.58
C ALA A 8 12.93 6.78 12.82
N LEU A 9 12.84 6.69 11.48
CA LEU A 9 12.69 7.84 10.59
C LEU A 9 11.58 8.83 11.01
N PRO A 10 10.32 8.43 11.31
CA PRO A 10 9.28 9.38 11.72
C PRO A 10 9.66 10.13 13.01
N GLY A 11 10.24 9.45 14.00
CA GLY A 11 10.72 10.08 15.22
C GLY A 11 11.83 11.11 14.97
N ILE A 12 12.80 10.78 14.11
CA ILE A 12 13.88 11.69 13.70
C ILE A 12 13.31 12.92 12.98
N LEU A 13 12.40 12.72 12.02
CA LEU A 13 11.77 13.80 11.27
C LEU A 13 10.92 14.69 12.19
N ARG A 14 10.16 14.09 13.11
CA ARG A 14 9.38 14.82 14.13
C ARG A 14 10.26 15.74 14.96
N SER A 15 11.42 15.26 15.42
CA SER A 15 12.39 16.10 16.14
C SER A 15 12.99 17.23 15.30
N ASN A 16 12.89 17.15 13.97
CA ASN A 16 13.31 18.20 13.02
C ASN A 16 12.12 19.03 12.50
N GLY A 17 10.99 19.03 13.21
CA GLY A 17 9.85 19.89 12.92
C GLY A 17 8.86 19.37 11.87
N TYR A 18 8.99 18.11 11.45
CA TYR A 18 8.00 17.47 10.58
C TYR A 18 6.78 16.99 11.37
N ASP A 19 5.61 17.09 10.75
CA ASP A 19 4.42 16.37 11.19
C ASP A 19 4.38 14.98 10.54
N THR A 20 4.31 13.91 11.32
CA THR A 20 4.52 12.54 10.81
C THR A 20 3.28 11.67 10.97
N ALA A 21 2.83 11.06 9.88
CA ALA A 21 1.60 10.30 9.85
C ALA A 21 1.78 8.95 9.15
N ALA A 22 1.22 7.90 9.75
CA ALA A 22 1.04 6.60 9.11
C ALA A 22 -0.44 6.38 8.76
N PHE A 23 -0.71 5.74 7.63
CA PHE A 23 -2.03 5.46 7.10
C PHE A 23 -2.13 4.00 6.71
N HIS A 24 -3.15 3.30 7.21
CA HIS A 24 -3.43 1.92 6.82
C HIS A 24 -4.92 1.61 7.03
N PRO A 25 -5.66 1.10 6.04
CA PRO A 25 -7.12 0.96 6.14
C PRO A 25 -7.55 -0.28 6.95
N TYR A 26 -6.70 -0.81 7.82
CA TYR A 26 -6.96 -2.02 8.60
C TYR A 26 -6.77 -1.79 10.10
N LYS A 27 -7.07 -2.83 10.90
CA LYS A 27 -6.91 -2.84 12.36
C LYS A 27 -5.53 -2.35 12.78
N GLY A 28 -5.47 -1.27 13.55
CA GLY A 28 -4.20 -0.70 14.04
C GLY A 28 -3.40 -1.66 14.93
N GLY A 29 -4.06 -2.59 15.62
CA GLY A 29 -3.40 -3.62 16.42
C GLY A 29 -2.75 -4.74 15.58
N PHE A 30 -3.10 -4.89 14.31
CA PHE A 30 -2.50 -5.90 13.44
C PHE A 30 -1.01 -5.60 13.22
N TRP A 31 -0.16 -6.64 13.26
CA TRP A 31 1.30 -6.51 13.34
C TRP A 31 1.81 -5.66 14.52
N ASN A 32 0.98 -5.47 15.56
CA ASN A 32 1.29 -4.65 16.71
C ASN A 32 1.63 -3.18 16.37
N ARG A 33 1.08 -2.66 15.26
CA ARG A 33 1.43 -1.32 14.76
C ARG A 33 1.11 -0.20 15.74
N ASN A 34 0.00 -0.28 16.48
CA ASN A 34 -0.32 0.71 17.52
C ASN A 34 0.86 0.90 18.50
N THR A 35 1.46 -0.19 18.98
CA THR A 35 2.61 -0.12 19.88
C THR A 35 3.87 0.31 19.15
N VAL A 36 4.18 -0.33 18.02
CA VAL A 36 5.44 -0.07 17.30
C VAL A 36 5.49 1.35 16.75
N TYR A 37 4.39 1.89 16.21
CA TYR A 37 4.35 3.25 15.65
C TYR A 37 4.41 4.33 16.73
N ASN A 38 3.87 4.06 17.92
CA ASN A 38 4.09 4.91 19.09
C ASN A 38 5.59 4.96 19.46
N HIS A 39 6.27 3.81 19.45
CA HIS A 39 7.72 3.73 19.70
C HIS A 39 8.58 4.31 18.57
N PHE A 40 8.11 4.24 17.32
CA PHE A 40 8.78 4.87 16.19
C PHE A 40 8.63 6.40 16.19
N GLY A 41 7.67 6.94 16.96
CA GLY A 41 7.52 8.37 17.15
C GLY A 41 6.65 9.08 16.10
N PHE A 42 5.72 8.37 15.45
CA PHE A 42 4.71 9.01 14.62
C PHE A 42 3.85 10.01 15.44
N ASN A 43 3.43 11.11 14.83
CA ASN A 43 2.42 12.00 15.40
C ASN A 43 1.01 11.41 15.27
N HIS A 44 0.74 10.80 14.11
CA HIS A 44 -0.58 10.29 13.75
C HIS A 44 -0.52 8.86 13.22
N PHE A 45 -1.53 8.05 13.56
CA PHE A 45 -1.78 6.76 12.92
C PHE A 45 -3.25 6.62 12.59
N TYR A 46 -3.58 6.72 11.30
CA TYR A 46 -4.92 6.54 10.76
C TYR A 46 -5.13 5.06 10.39
N THR A 47 -6.21 4.49 10.91
CA THR A 47 -6.54 3.06 10.87
C THR A 47 -7.86 2.82 10.14
N GLU A 48 -8.35 1.58 10.10
CA GLU A 48 -9.68 1.24 9.53
C GLU A 48 -10.84 2.17 9.94
N LYS A 49 -10.80 2.77 11.12
CA LYS A 49 -11.84 3.67 11.63
C LYS A 49 -11.88 5.01 10.91
N ASP A 50 -10.80 5.35 10.21
CA ASP A 50 -10.58 6.64 9.57
C ASP A 50 -10.93 6.64 8.08
N PHE A 51 -11.32 5.48 7.54
CA PHE A 51 -11.59 5.27 6.13
C PHE A 51 -12.96 4.63 5.91
N THR A 52 -13.66 5.07 4.86
CA THR A 52 -14.97 4.56 4.46
C THR A 52 -15.02 4.30 2.96
N GLY A 53 -15.86 3.38 2.50
CA GLY A 53 -15.92 3.01 1.08
C GLY A 53 -16.14 1.52 0.86
N GLU A 54 -15.95 1.08 -0.38
CA GLU A 54 -16.10 -0.33 -0.71
C GLU A 54 -14.94 -1.16 -0.16
N VAL A 55 -15.28 -2.21 0.60
CA VAL A 55 -14.32 -3.18 1.10
C VAL A 55 -13.96 -4.18 0.00
N VAL A 56 -12.68 -4.26 -0.35
CA VAL A 56 -12.12 -5.23 -1.28
C VAL A 56 -11.03 -6.01 -0.57
N GLY A 57 -11.22 -7.32 -0.46
CA GLY A 57 -10.33 -8.17 0.34
C GLY A 57 -10.51 -7.88 1.83
N TRP A 58 -9.48 -7.33 2.47
CA TRP A 58 -9.43 -7.18 3.93
C TRP A 58 -9.92 -5.82 4.44
N ALA A 59 -9.96 -4.80 3.58
CA ALA A 59 -10.21 -3.41 3.97
C ALA A 59 -10.86 -2.60 2.84
N VAL A 60 -11.11 -1.32 3.10
CA VAL A 60 -11.43 -0.35 2.05
C VAL A 60 -10.42 -0.45 0.90
N ASN A 61 -10.91 -0.34 -0.32
CA ASN A 61 -10.08 -0.46 -1.52
C ASN A 61 -9.03 0.67 -1.60
N ASP A 62 -7.93 0.39 -2.32
CA ASP A 62 -6.77 1.29 -2.35
C ASP A 62 -7.07 2.63 -3.01
N LYS A 63 -8.05 2.71 -3.93
CA LYS A 63 -8.48 3.98 -4.52
C LYS A 63 -9.12 4.90 -3.49
N ASP A 64 -10.10 4.38 -2.74
CA ASP A 64 -10.77 5.14 -1.67
C ASP A 64 -9.78 5.48 -0.55
N PHE A 65 -8.89 4.56 -0.20
CA PHE A 65 -7.83 4.75 0.78
C PHE A 65 -6.87 5.89 0.40
N PHE A 66 -6.34 5.89 -0.83
CA PHE A 66 -5.41 6.93 -1.28
C PHE A 66 -6.05 8.31 -1.30
N LEU A 67 -7.29 8.42 -1.80
CA LEU A 67 -8.01 9.70 -1.88
C LEU A 67 -8.34 10.26 -0.50
N GLN A 68 -8.84 9.43 0.41
CA GLN A 68 -9.13 9.88 1.78
C GLN A 68 -7.85 10.22 2.57
N SER A 69 -6.76 9.50 2.32
CA SER A 69 -5.47 9.82 2.94
C SER A 69 -4.93 11.16 2.45
N LEU A 70 -5.12 11.50 1.17
CA LEU A 70 -4.75 12.82 0.65
C LEU A 70 -5.50 13.95 1.38
N GLU A 71 -6.80 13.79 1.63
CA GLU A 71 -7.58 14.77 2.38
C GLU A 71 -7.04 14.95 3.81
N LYS A 72 -6.69 13.86 4.48
CA LYS A 72 -6.04 13.91 5.81
C LYS A 72 -4.64 14.53 5.75
N MET A 73 -3.86 14.27 4.70
CA MET A 73 -2.54 14.88 4.51
C MET A 73 -2.61 16.40 4.38
N LYS A 74 -3.69 16.95 3.81
CA LYS A 74 -3.91 18.40 3.71
C LYS A 74 -4.13 19.08 5.06
N GLU A 75 -4.51 18.31 6.09
CA GLU A 75 -4.68 18.78 7.46
C GLU A 75 -3.36 18.75 8.26
N LEU A 76 -2.32 18.06 7.77
CA LEU A 76 -1.03 17.96 8.44
C LEU A 76 -0.25 19.29 8.38
N LYS A 77 0.48 19.59 9.45
CA LYS A 77 1.35 20.77 9.47
C LYS A 77 2.56 20.53 8.56
N LYS A 78 2.81 21.43 7.59
CA LYS A 78 4.01 21.39 6.75
C LYS A 78 5.27 21.84 7.53
N PRO A 79 6.44 21.23 7.30
CA PRO A 79 6.65 20.05 6.45
C PRO A 79 6.08 18.78 7.10
N PHE A 80 5.61 17.82 6.31
CA PHE A 80 5.08 16.56 6.83
C PHE A 80 5.72 15.34 6.16
N GLN A 81 5.58 14.19 6.81
CA GLN A 81 5.93 12.87 6.28
C GLN A 81 4.70 11.96 6.40
N ALA A 82 4.32 11.33 5.28
CA ALA A 82 3.20 10.39 5.23
C ALA A 82 3.70 9.00 4.80
N THR A 83 3.44 7.96 5.60
CA THR A 83 3.66 6.55 5.24
C THR A 83 2.31 5.89 4.99
N MET A 84 2.08 5.42 3.77
CA MET A 84 0.80 4.81 3.38
C MET A 84 1.01 3.34 3.05
N ILE A 85 0.20 2.47 3.66
CA ILE A 85 0.28 1.02 3.46
C ILE A 85 -1.03 0.55 2.82
N ALA A 86 -0.96 0.34 1.50
CA ALA A 86 -2.02 -0.23 0.67
C ALA A 86 -2.32 -1.70 1.08
N LEU A 87 -3.50 -2.21 0.70
CA LEU A 87 -3.93 -3.56 1.11
C LEU A 87 -4.76 -4.33 0.07
N THR A 88 -5.21 -3.72 -1.02
CA THR A 88 -6.14 -4.40 -1.95
C THR A 88 -5.49 -5.60 -2.63
N ASN A 89 -4.22 -5.49 -3.03
CA ASN A 89 -3.48 -6.58 -3.67
C ASN A 89 -2.86 -7.56 -2.66
N HIS A 90 -3.63 -8.01 -1.67
CA HIS A 90 -3.20 -8.99 -0.68
C HIS A 90 -3.72 -10.40 -1.04
N HIS A 91 -2.94 -11.44 -0.71
CA HIS A 91 -3.33 -12.83 -0.90
C HIS A 91 -4.73 -13.12 -0.29
N PRO A 92 -5.64 -13.85 -0.99
CA PRO A 92 -5.48 -14.55 -2.27
C PRO A 92 -5.79 -13.71 -3.54
N TYR A 93 -5.62 -12.39 -3.45
CA TYR A 93 -5.72 -11.41 -4.54
C TYR A 93 -7.10 -11.26 -5.16
N VAL A 94 -8.15 -11.66 -4.44
CA VAL A 94 -9.52 -11.65 -4.97
C VAL A 94 -10.08 -10.23 -4.93
N ILE A 95 -10.42 -9.71 -6.11
CA ILE A 95 -11.16 -8.45 -6.28
C ILE A 95 -12.50 -8.70 -6.99
N PRO A 96 -13.52 -7.83 -6.80
CA PRO A 96 -14.79 -7.88 -7.52
C PRO A 96 -14.61 -7.91 -9.05
N GLU A 97 -15.50 -8.62 -9.74
CA GLU A 97 -15.40 -8.81 -11.21
C GLU A 97 -15.44 -7.48 -11.97
N LYS A 98 -16.21 -6.50 -11.49
CA LYS A 98 -16.28 -5.15 -12.06
C LYS A 98 -14.93 -4.39 -12.10
N TYR A 99 -13.95 -4.84 -11.31
CA TYR A 99 -12.60 -4.26 -11.27
C TYR A 99 -11.58 -5.07 -12.08
N LYS A 100 -11.95 -6.24 -12.61
CA LYS A 100 -11.05 -7.05 -13.44
C LYS A 100 -11.10 -6.56 -14.88
N LYS A 101 -10.02 -5.91 -15.30
CA LYS A 101 -9.89 -5.29 -16.64
C LYS A 101 -8.89 -6.01 -17.52
N LEU A 102 -8.01 -6.85 -16.95
CA LEU A 102 -6.99 -7.55 -17.73
C LEU A 102 -7.56 -8.84 -18.33
N ASN A 103 -7.30 -9.04 -19.62
CA ASN A 103 -7.50 -10.35 -20.24
C ASN A 103 -6.41 -11.31 -19.74
N THR A 104 -6.81 -12.28 -18.92
CA THR A 104 -5.92 -13.27 -18.29
C THR A 104 -6.15 -14.69 -18.79
N ALA A 105 -6.87 -14.86 -19.91
CA ALA A 105 -7.23 -16.17 -20.46
C ALA A 105 -6.03 -17.04 -20.87
N GLY A 106 -4.84 -16.46 -21.04
CA GLY A 106 -3.60 -17.20 -21.32
C GLY A 106 -2.96 -17.89 -20.11
N TYR A 107 -3.55 -17.74 -18.91
CA TYR A 107 -3.05 -18.34 -17.67
C TYR A 107 -4.09 -19.31 -17.10
N ASN A 108 -3.61 -20.34 -16.41
CA ASN A 108 -4.43 -21.41 -15.82
C ASN A 108 -4.60 -21.23 -14.30
N GLU A 109 -3.63 -20.61 -13.62
CA GLU A 109 -3.64 -20.44 -12.17
C GLU A 109 -4.53 -19.26 -11.76
N LYS A 110 -5.68 -19.57 -11.13
CA LYS A 110 -6.66 -18.54 -10.75
C LYS A 110 -6.07 -17.47 -9.84
N MET A 111 -5.21 -17.86 -8.90
CA MET A 111 -4.55 -16.93 -8.00
C MET A 111 -3.61 -15.97 -8.73
N PHE A 112 -2.93 -16.44 -9.79
CA PHE A 112 -2.10 -15.60 -10.64
C PHE A 112 -2.94 -14.64 -11.50
N GLN A 113 -4.05 -15.10 -12.09
CA GLN A 113 -4.99 -14.22 -12.80
C GLN A 113 -5.55 -13.12 -11.89
N ASN A 114 -5.89 -13.48 -10.65
CA ASN A 114 -6.36 -12.57 -9.62
C ASN A 114 -5.27 -11.56 -9.24
N TYR A 115 -4.03 -12.03 -9.02
CA TYR A 115 -2.88 -11.17 -8.74
C TYR A 115 -2.66 -10.12 -9.83
N LEU A 116 -2.67 -10.50 -11.10
CA LEU A 116 -2.51 -9.54 -12.20
C LEU A 116 -3.60 -8.45 -12.19
N ASN A 117 -4.85 -8.84 -11.95
CA ASN A 117 -5.95 -7.86 -11.85
C ASN A 117 -5.86 -7.00 -10.58
N GLY A 118 -5.41 -7.58 -9.45
CA GLY A 118 -5.15 -6.84 -8.21
C GLY A 118 -4.06 -5.80 -8.39
N VAL A 119 -2.94 -6.17 -9.01
CA VAL A 119 -1.86 -5.23 -9.39
C VAL A 119 -2.39 -4.11 -10.27
N HIS A 120 -3.18 -4.44 -11.30
CA HIS A 120 -3.75 -3.42 -12.19
C HIS A 120 -4.69 -2.46 -11.44
N PHE A 121 -5.51 -2.96 -10.52
CA PHE A 121 -6.36 -2.10 -9.70
C PHE A 121 -5.54 -1.13 -8.84
N VAL A 122 -4.46 -1.62 -8.21
CA VAL A 122 -3.57 -0.77 -7.39
C VAL A 122 -2.82 0.24 -8.25
N ASP A 123 -2.37 -0.15 -9.44
CA ASP A 123 -1.75 0.75 -10.42
C ASP A 123 -2.68 1.90 -10.82
N GLU A 124 -3.95 1.61 -11.14
CA GLU A 124 -4.95 2.65 -11.43
C GLU A 124 -5.23 3.56 -10.22
N ALA A 125 -5.25 2.99 -9.02
CA ALA A 125 -5.43 3.74 -7.79
C ALA A 125 -4.24 4.69 -7.52
N VAL A 126 -3.01 4.22 -7.75
CA VAL A 126 -1.79 5.04 -7.68
C VAL A 126 -1.79 6.13 -8.74
N GLY A 127 -2.17 5.83 -9.99
CA GLY A 127 -2.31 6.83 -11.04
C GLY A 127 -3.29 7.95 -10.64
N THR A 128 -4.45 7.56 -10.12
CA THR A 128 -5.45 8.52 -9.60
C THR A 128 -4.87 9.38 -8.47
N PHE A 129 -4.13 8.77 -7.54
CA PHE A 129 -3.51 9.47 -6.42
C PHE A 129 -2.44 10.46 -6.90
N VAL A 130 -1.58 10.07 -7.84
CA VAL A 130 -0.56 10.93 -8.45
C VAL A 130 -1.22 12.13 -9.13
N ASP A 131 -2.31 11.94 -9.86
CA ASP A 131 -3.04 13.03 -10.49
C ASP A 131 -3.58 14.03 -9.46
N GLN A 132 -4.11 13.54 -8.34
CA GLN A 132 -4.55 14.42 -7.25
C GLN A 132 -3.37 15.12 -6.56
N LEU A 133 -2.25 14.43 -6.31
CA LEU A 133 -1.05 15.06 -5.75
C LEU A 133 -0.54 16.22 -6.62
N LYS A 134 -0.58 16.06 -7.95
CA LYS A 134 -0.23 17.13 -8.90
C LYS A 134 -1.21 18.28 -8.82
N LYS A 135 -2.51 17.99 -8.81
CA LYS A 135 -3.58 18.99 -8.71
C LYS A 135 -3.49 19.82 -7.42
N GLU A 136 -3.15 19.19 -6.30
CA GLU A 136 -2.99 19.84 -5.00
C GLU A 136 -1.59 20.48 -4.81
N GLY A 137 -0.73 20.45 -5.83
CA GLY A 137 0.63 21.03 -5.78
C GLY A 137 1.63 20.28 -4.87
N LEU A 138 1.24 19.12 -4.33
CA LEU A 138 2.10 18.31 -3.47
C LEU A 138 3.16 17.55 -4.26
N TRP A 139 2.88 17.18 -5.51
CA TRP A 139 3.83 16.47 -6.37
C TRP A 139 5.16 17.22 -6.54
N GLU A 140 5.10 18.53 -6.79
CA GLU A 140 6.29 19.36 -7.07
C GLU A 140 7.08 19.74 -5.80
N THR A 141 6.48 19.57 -4.63
CA THR A 141 7.02 20.03 -3.34
C THR A 141 7.37 18.88 -2.40
N SER A 142 7.24 17.63 -2.86
CA SER A 142 7.44 16.44 -2.04
C SER A 142 8.47 15.50 -2.66
N VAL A 143 9.21 14.81 -1.81
CA VAL A 143 9.89 13.57 -2.21
C VAL A 143 8.90 12.43 -2.08
N ILE A 144 8.64 11.72 -3.18
CA ILE A 144 7.67 10.62 -3.22
C ILE A 144 8.40 9.33 -3.54
N VAL A 145 8.17 8.30 -2.73
CA VAL A 145 8.80 6.99 -2.86
C VAL A 145 7.71 5.91 -2.91
N PHE A 146 7.73 5.11 -3.97
CA PHE A 146 6.92 3.89 -4.09
C PHE A 146 7.85 2.68 -3.98
N TYR A 147 7.46 1.69 -3.19
CA TYR A 147 8.21 0.45 -3.06
C TYR A 147 7.25 -0.73 -2.82
N GLY A 148 7.62 -1.91 -3.33
CA GLY A 148 6.98 -3.17 -2.95
C GLY A 148 7.59 -3.70 -1.66
N ASP A 149 6.78 -4.24 -0.77
CA ASP A 149 7.18 -4.70 0.56
C ASP A 149 7.79 -6.10 0.55
N HIS A 150 7.19 -7.03 -0.20
CA HIS A 150 7.68 -8.41 -0.33
C HIS A 150 7.21 -9.09 -1.64
N ASP A 151 7.61 -10.35 -1.85
CA ASP A 151 7.22 -11.13 -3.02
C ASP A 151 5.75 -11.60 -2.97
N ASN A 152 5.23 -12.11 -4.08
CA ASN A 152 3.82 -12.51 -4.20
C ASN A 152 3.55 -13.98 -3.83
N ALA A 153 4.55 -14.77 -3.43
CA ALA A 153 4.44 -16.19 -3.14
C ALA A 153 3.81 -17.06 -4.28
N LEU A 154 3.87 -16.61 -5.54
CA LEU A 154 3.37 -17.34 -6.71
C LEU A 154 4.47 -18.03 -7.53
N MET A 155 5.70 -18.06 -7.01
CA MET A 155 6.84 -18.70 -7.68
C MET A 155 6.77 -20.23 -7.50
N THR A 156 6.00 -20.90 -8.36
CA THR A 156 5.89 -22.37 -8.44
C THR A 156 6.59 -22.91 -9.69
N GLU A 157 7.17 -24.11 -9.61
CA GLU A 157 7.83 -24.74 -10.77
C GLU A 157 6.83 -24.94 -11.91
N ASN A 158 7.15 -24.46 -13.11
CA ASN A 158 6.27 -24.45 -14.29
C ASN A 158 4.94 -23.68 -14.09
N GLY A 159 4.84 -22.88 -13.02
CA GLY A 159 3.72 -21.98 -12.75
C GLY A 159 3.63 -20.83 -13.73
N ASP A 160 2.47 -20.18 -13.76
CA ASP A 160 2.18 -19.09 -14.68
C ASP A 160 3.00 -17.83 -14.35
N MET A 161 3.36 -17.59 -13.07
CA MET A 161 4.30 -16.52 -12.71
C MET A 161 5.67 -16.70 -13.36
N MET A 162 6.23 -17.92 -13.36
CA MET A 162 7.52 -18.19 -14.03
C MET A 162 7.42 -18.02 -15.54
N LYS A 163 6.32 -18.49 -16.16
CA LYS A 163 6.05 -18.30 -17.59
C LYS A 163 5.96 -16.81 -17.93
N PHE A 164 5.24 -16.04 -17.12
CA PHE A 164 5.06 -14.60 -17.30
C PHE A 164 6.39 -13.84 -17.24
N LEU A 165 7.23 -14.15 -16.25
CA LEU A 165 8.56 -13.54 -16.09
C LEU A 165 9.58 -14.00 -17.15
N LYS A 166 9.22 -14.98 -18.00
CA LYS A 166 10.13 -15.60 -18.98
C LYS A 166 11.40 -16.17 -18.32
N VAL A 167 11.30 -16.61 -17.06
CA VAL A 167 12.41 -17.22 -16.34
C VAL A 167 12.64 -18.62 -16.91
N LYS A 168 13.76 -18.81 -17.64
CA LYS A 168 14.20 -20.14 -18.06
C LYS A 168 14.68 -20.91 -16.83
N LYS A 169 14.44 -22.23 -16.80
CA LYS A 169 15.04 -23.13 -15.81
C LYS A 169 16.54 -22.82 -15.71
N SER A 170 16.99 -22.26 -14.58
CA SER A 170 18.36 -22.46 -14.15
C SER A 170 18.43 -23.90 -13.70
N GLY A 171 19.20 -24.73 -14.40
CA GLY A 171 19.48 -26.09 -13.96
C GLY A 171 20.12 -26.02 -12.58
N LEU A 172 19.36 -26.44 -11.57
CA LEU A 172 19.90 -26.93 -10.30
C LEU A 172 19.72 -28.45 -10.34
#